data_AF-A0A7V9NE02-F1
#
_entry.id   AF-A0A7V9NE02-F1
#
_cell.length_a   1.000
_cell.length_b   1.000
_cell.length_c   1.000
_cell.angle_alpha   90.00
_cell.angle_beta   90.00
_cell.angle_gamma   90.00
#
_symmetry.space_group_name_H-M   'P 1'
#
loop_
_entity.id
_entity.type
_entity.pdbx_description
1 polymer ?
#
loop_
_entity_poly.entity_id
_entity_poly.type
_entity_poly.pdbx_seq_one_letter_code
_entity_poly.pdbx_strand_id
1 'polypeptide(L)'
;MKTNGQIVVSDLEAGVGTVLRMKPGIADFILVIAEPTARSIEAARRASSIAKERSHVIVVANRVRSDEDLEAIRTVLGEHEMVVVPDDPDIAEADREGVAPIDAAGDSPGVAAIQALAERLRPKVAAS
;
A
#
# COMPACT_ATOMS: atom_id res chain seq x y z
N MET A 1 -11.06 10.74 -12.04
CA MET A 1 -10.27 11.02 -13.27
C MET A 1 -10.72 10.01 -14.33
N LYS A 2 -11.00 10.41 -15.58
CA LYS A 2 -11.33 9.41 -16.63
C LYS A 2 -10.00 8.86 -17.16
N THR A 3 -9.72 7.59 -16.92
CA THR A 3 -8.44 6.95 -17.28
C THR A 3 -8.47 6.25 -18.64
N ASN A 4 -9.59 6.31 -19.38
CA ASN A 4 -9.74 5.69 -20.70
C ASN A 4 -9.32 4.20 -20.75
N GLY A 5 -9.60 3.47 -19.66
CA GLY A 5 -9.22 2.05 -19.51
C GLY A 5 -7.82 1.81 -18.93
N GLN A 6 -7.05 2.85 -18.63
CA GLN A 6 -5.72 2.75 -18.01
C GLN A 6 -5.82 2.68 -16.48
N ILE A 7 -4.82 2.03 -15.87
CA ILE A 7 -4.59 2.09 -14.43
C ILE A 7 -3.66 3.28 -14.17
N VAL A 8 -4.03 4.14 -13.23
CA VAL A 8 -3.19 5.27 -12.81
C VAL A 8 -2.82 5.07 -11.34
N VAL A 9 -1.51 5.04 -11.09
CA VAL A 9 -0.94 5.02 -9.75
C VAL A 9 -0.34 6.40 -9.49
N SER A 10 -0.76 7.02 -8.39
CA SER A 10 -0.21 8.29 -7.94
C SER A 10 0.60 8.04 -6.68
N ASP A 11 1.91 8.19 -6.76
CA ASP A 11 2.77 8.24 -5.58
C ASP A 11 2.68 9.63 -4.94
N LEU A 12 2.39 9.67 -3.66
CA LEU A 12 2.04 10.89 -2.93
C LEU A 12 2.96 11.03 -1.73
N GLU A 13 3.38 12.26 -1.45
CA GLU A 13 4.20 12.56 -0.28
C GLU A 13 3.56 12.00 1.00
N ALA A 14 4.39 11.36 1.82
CA ALA A 14 3.99 10.80 3.10
C ALA A 14 3.42 11.90 4.01
N GLY A 15 2.11 11.84 4.25
CA GLY A 15 1.47 12.73 5.20
C GLY A 15 0.03 13.07 4.85
N VAL A 16 -0.56 13.84 5.76
CA VAL A 16 -1.98 14.18 5.72
C VAL A 16 -2.30 15.28 4.70
N GLY A 17 -1.33 16.16 4.41
CA GLY A 17 -1.53 17.34 3.58
C GLY A 17 -2.04 17.03 2.18
N THR A 18 -1.52 15.98 1.55
CA THR A 18 -1.94 15.55 0.21
C THR A 18 -3.34 14.95 0.23
N VAL A 19 -3.64 14.09 1.22
CA VAL A 19 -4.95 13.44 1.37
C VAL A 19 -6.06 14.46 1.61
N LEU A 20 -5.80 15.51 2.42
CA LEU A 20 -6.77 16.57 2.69
C LEU A 20 -7.21 17.31 1.43
N ARG A 21 -6.31 17.45 0.44
CA ARG A 21 -6.55 18.15 -0.82
C ARG A 21 -7.23 17.26 -1.87
N MET A 22 -7.31 15.95 -1.64
CA MET A 22 -7.99 15.04 -2.55
C MET A 22 -9.50 15.22 -2.49
N LYS A 23 -10.12 15.32 -3.66
CA LYS A 23 -11.58 15.32 -3.82
C LYS A 23 -12.11 13.89 -3.64
N PRO A 24 -13.28 13.69 -3.00
CA PRO A 24 -13.93 12.39 -2.98
C PRO A 24 -14.12 11.82 -4.40
N GLY A 25 -13.95 10.50 -4.56
CA GLY A 25 -14.12 9.81 -5.85
C GLY A 25 -13.02 10.09 -6.89
N ILE A 26 -11.88 10.65 -6.50
CA ILE A 26 -10.74 10.84 -7.42
C ILE A 26 -9.98 9.54 -7.73
N ALA A 27 -10.04 8.56 -6.82
CA ALA A 27 -9.43 7.24 -6.91
C ALA A 27 -10.39 6.17 -6.37
N ASP A 28 -10.30 4.95 -6.90
CA ASP A 28 -11.07 3.78 -6.44
C ASP A 28 -10.55 3.23 -5.11
N PHE A 29 -9.23 3.36 -4.89
CA PHE A 29 -8.53 2.89 -3.70
C PHE A 29 -7.50 3.92 -3.24
N ILE A 30 -7.30 4.00 -1.92
CA ILE A 30 -6.17 4.69 -1.31
C ILE A 30 -5.37 3.65 -0.53
N LEU A 31 -4.11 3.45 -0.93
CA LEU A 31 -3.18 2.59 -0.21
C LEU A 31 -2.43 3.43 0.83
N VAL A 32 -2.49 3.04 2.09
CA VAL A 32 -1.76 3.69 3.19
C VAL A 32 -0.66 2.74 3.65
N ILE A 33 0.59 3.12 3.42
CA ILE A 33 1.74 2.28 3.78
C ILE A 33 2.14 2.53 5.24
N ALA A 34 2.27 1.47 6.02
CA ALA A 34 2.68 1.52 7.42
C ALA A 34 3.83 0.52 7.66
N GLU A 35 4.94 1.00 8.19
CA GLU A 35 6.06 0.18 8.67
C GLU A 35 5.95 -0.05 10.19
N PRO A 36 6.59 -1.09 10.76
CA PRO A 36 6.54 -1.39 12.20
C PRO A 36 7.38 -0.41 13.04
N THR A 37 7.12 0.88 12.89
CA THR A 37 7.71 1.96 13.68
C THR A 37 6.60 2.87 14.17
N ALA A 38 6.69 3.33 15.43
CA ALA A 38 5.66 4.18 16.03
C ALA A 38 5.36 5.44 15.20
N ARG A 39 6.38 6.02 14.56
CA ARG A 39 6.24 7.19 13.69
C ARG A 39 5.45 6.87 12.41
N SER A 40 5.75 5.75 11.76
CA SER A 40 5.04 5.34 10.54
C SER A 40 3.59 4.98 10.85
N ILE A 41 3.37 4.21 11.92
CA ILE A 41 2.03 3.80 12.38
C ILE A 41 1.16 5.02 12.72
N GLU A 42 1.67 6.00 13.46
CA GLU A 42 0.91 7.21 13.80
C GLU A 42 0.61 8.07 12.56
N ALA A 43 1.54 8.15 11.61
CA ALA A 43 1.31 8.86 10.35
C ALA A 43 0.21 8.15 9.51
N ALA A 44 0.30 6.83 9.39
CA ALA A 44 -0.67 5.99 8.71
C ALA A 44 -2.06 6.12 9.36
N ARG A 45 -2.16 6.13 10.69
CA ARG A 45 -3.42 6.32 11.44
C ARG A 45 -4.10 7.64 11.10
N ARG A 46 -3.33 8.73 11.05
CA ARG A 46 -3.87 10.05 10.69
C ARG A 46 -4.27 10.11 9.21
N ALA A 47 -3.49 9.49 8.34
CA ALA A 47 -3.79 9.46 6.91
C ALA A 47 -5.04 8.63 6.63
N SER A 48 -5.15 7.43 7.21
CA SER A 48 -6.27 6.50 7.01
C SER A 48 -7.59 7.05 7.55
N SER A 49 -7.56 7.76 8.68
CA SER A 49 -8.76 8.36 9.28
C SER A 49 -9.39 9.45 8.42
N ILE A 50 -8.59 10.15 7.61
CA ILE A 50 -9.03 11.18 6.67
C ILE A 50 -9.35 10.55 5.31
N ALA A 51 -8.51 9.61 4.86
CA ALA A 51 -8.65 8.95 3.57
C ALA A 51 -9.96 8.16 3.46
N LYS A 52 -10.45 7.57 4.56
CA LYS A 52 -11.72 6.82 4.58
C LYS A 52 -12.95 7.65 4.23
N GLU A 53 -12.88 8.98 4.39
CA GLU A 53 -13.94 9.89 3.94
C GLU A 53 -13.85 10.22 2.43
N ARG A 54 -12.81 9.76 1.75
CA ARG A 54 -12.51 10.10 0.35
C ARG A 54 -12.63 8.90 -0.59
N SER A 55 -12.19 7.72 -0.16
CA SER A 55 -12.25 6.48 -0.94
C SER A 55 -12.03 5.24 -0.05
N HIS A 56 -12.08 4.04 -0.64
CA HIS A 56 -11.78 2.77 0.05
C HIS A 56 -10.30 2.71 0.43
N VAL A 57 -10.04 2.53 1.73
CA VAL A 57 -8.67 2.50 2.27
C VAL A 57 -8.21 1.07 2.48
N ILE A 58 -7.02 0.77 1.98
CA ILE A 58 -6.29 -0.47 2.28
C ILE A 58 -4.97 -0.09 2.93
N VAL A 59 -4.71 -0.63 4.11
CA VAL A 59 -3.42 -0.48 4.79
C VAL A 59 -2.47 -1.55 4.28
N VAL A 60 -1.26 -1.14 3.89
CA VAL A 60 -0.17 -2.06 3.57
C VAL A 60 0.80 -2.05 4.73
N ALA A 61 0.76 -3.11 5.54
CA ALA A 61 1.73 -3.37 6.60
C ALA A 61 3.04 -3.84 5.95
N ASN A 62 3.97 -2.90 5.76
CA ASN A 62 5.19 -3.09 4.99
C ASN A 62 6.39 -3.38 5.90
N ARG A 63 7.38 -4.14 5.38
CA ARG A 63 8.61 -4.52 6.10
C ARG A 63 8.34 -5.24 7.43
N VAL A 64 7.35 -6.13 7.44
CA VAL A 64 7.02 -6.94 8.62
C VAL A 64 8.05 -8.07 8.77
N ARG A 65 8.79 -8.10 9.88
CA ARG A 65 9.82 -9.13 10.14
C ARG A 65 9.34 -10.22 11.10
N SER A 66 8.27 -9.96 11.84
CA SER A 66 7.77 -10.84 12.89
C SER A 66 6.28 -10.62 13.15
N ASP A 67 5.67 -11.52 13.91
CA ASP A 67 4.29 -11.35 14.39
C ASP A 67 4.15 -10.13 15.31
N GLU A 68 5.21 -9.75 16.05
CA GLU A 68 5.23 -8.56 16.89
C GLU A 68 5.17 -7.26 16.06
N ASP A 69 5.93 -7.20 14.97
CA ASP A 69 5.87 -6.09 14.01
C ASP A 69 4.43 -5.94 13.46
N LEU A 70 3.81 -7.06 13.09
CA LEU A 70 2.45 -7.07 12.56
C LEU A 70 1.42 -6.66 13.62
N GLU A 71 1.56 -7.14 14.85
CA GLU A 71 0.66 -6.82 15.95
C GLU A 71 0.73 -5.35 16.34
N ALA A 72 1.92 -4.74 16.30
CA ALA A 72 2.11 -3.31 16.53
C ALA A 72 1.30 -2.46 15.53
N ILE A 73 1.28 -2.87 14.25
CA ILE A 73 0.49 -2.21 13.20
C ILE A 73 -1.00 -2.48 13.40
N ARG A 74 -1.40 -3.74 13.63
CA ARG A 74 -2.80 -4.17 13.81
C ARG A 74 -3.48 -3.52 15.00
N THR A 75 -2.76 -3.35 16.11
CA THR A 75 -3.27 -2.68 17.31
C THR A 75 -3.85 -1.29 16.99
N VAL A 76 -3.27 -0.59 16.01
CA VAL A 76 -3.66 0.78 15.67
C VAL A 76 -4.53 0.86 14.41
N LEU A 77 -4.28 0.00 13.43
CA LEU A 77 -4.84 0.09 12.07
C LEU A 77 -5.72 -1.11 11.68
N GLY A 78 -5.95 -2.06 12.60
CA GLY A 78 -6.67 -3.31 12.33
C GLY A 78 -8.15 -3.15 11.97
N GLU A 79 -8.72 -1.95 12.09
CA GLU A 79 -10.07 -1.65 11.59
C GLU A 79 -10.13 -1.55 10.06
N HIS A 80 -8.98 -1.34 9.40
CA HIS A 80 -8.86 -1.26 7.95
C HIS A 80 -8.59 -2.63 7.34
N GLU A 81 -9.00 -2.79 6.09
CA GLU A 81 -8.48 -3.87 5.27
C GLU A 81 -6.96 -3.79 5.20
N MET A 82 -6.28 -4.91 5.42
CA MET A 82 -4.82 -4.94 5.56
C MET A 82 -4.19 -5.98 4.64
N VAL A 83 -3.12 -5.58 3.98
CA VAL A 83 -2.20 -6.45 3.23
C VAL A 83 -0.86 -6.42 3.92
N VAL A 84 -0.24 -7.58 4.10
CA VAL A 84 1.08 -7.69 4.74
C VAL A 84 2.12 -7.92 3.65
N VAL A 85 3.16 -7.09 3.66
CA VAL A 85 4.37 -7.26 2.86
C VAL A 85 5.51 -7.54 3.83
N PRO A 86 6.10 -8.75 3.81
CA PRO A 86 7.20 -9.08 4.71
C PRO A 86 8.42 -8.21 4.41
N ASP A 87 9.31 -8.09 5.39
CA ASP A 87 10.66 -7.60 5.12
C ASP A 87 11.37 -8.59 4.20
N ASP A 88 11.89 -8.06 3.10
CA ASP A 88 12.41 -8.87 2.00
C ASP A 88 13.75 -8.29 1.53
N PRO A 89 14.87 -8.95 1.88
CA PRO A 89 16.20 -8.52 1.48
C PRO A 89 16.39 -8.46 -0.04
N ASP A 90 15.68 -9.29 -0.82
CA ASP A 90 15.84 -9.35 -2.27
C ASP A 90 15.27 -8.07 -2.92
N ILE A 91 14.20 -7.51 -2.36
CA ILE A 91 13.67 -6.19 -2.76
C ILE A 91 14.70 -5.10 -2.49
N ALA A 92 15.36 -5.14 -1.32
CA ALA A 92 16.36 -4.14 -0.95
C ALA A 92 17.64 -4.24 -1.79
N GLU A 93 18.01 -5.45 -2.22
CA GLU A 93 19.14 -5.65 -3.15
C GLU A 93 18.79 -5.13 -4.54
N ALA A 94 17.62 -5.48 -5.07
CA ALA A 94 17.17 -5.00 -6.38
C ALA A 94 17.14 -3.46 -6.44
N ASP A 95 16.63 -2.81 -5.40
CA ASP A 95 16.65 -1.34 -5.26
C ASP A 95 18.08 -0.78 -5.29
N ARG A 96 19.03 -1.42 -4.58
CA ARG A 96 20.44 -1.01 -4.57
C ARG A 96 21.10 -1.14 -5.95
N GLU A 97 20.72 -2.16 -6.70
CA GLU A 97 21.22 -2.39 -8.07
C GLU A 97 20.51 -1.52 -9.12
N GLY A 98 19.46 -0.81 -8.74
CA GLY A 98 18.65 0.02 -9.65
C GLY A 98 17.78 -0.79 -10.60
N VAL A 99 17.46 -2.03 -10.23
CA VAL A 99 16.59 -2.94 -11.01
C VAL A 99 15.24 -3.03 -10.30
N ALA A 100 14.15 -3.11 -11.08
CA ALA A 100 12.83 -3.29 -10.49
C ALA A 100 12.77 -4.64 -9.74
N PRO A 101 12.26 -4.70 -8.50
CA PRO A 101 12.18 -5.95 -7.74
C PRO A 101 11.43 -7.08 -8.46
N ILE A 102 10.42 -6.75 -9.28
CA ILE A 102 9.69 -7.75 -10.07
C ILE A 102 10.55 -8.41 -11.15
N ASP A 103 11.58 -7.73 -11.64
CA ASP A 103 12.49 -8.25 -12.68
C ASP A 103 13.66 -9.02 -12.06
N ALA A 104 14.13 -8.63 -10.88
CA ALA A 104 15.27 -9.25 -10.20
C ALA A 104 14.88 -10.37 -9.21
N ALA A 105 13.72 -10.23 -8.57
CA ALA A 105 13.27 -11.05 -7.44
C ALA A 105 11.77 -11.39 -7.57
N GLY A 106 11.32 -11.71 -8.79
CA GLY A 106 9.90 -11.88 -9.13
C GLY A 106 9.11 -12.85 -8.23
N ASP A 107 9.78 -13.87 -7.69
CA ASP A 107 9.18 -14.91 -6.84
C ASP A 107 9.44 -14.68 -5.33
N SER A 108 10.07 -13.56 -4.95
CA SER A 108 10.36 -13.28 -3.54
C SER A 108 9.06 -13.01 -2.76
N PRO A 109 9.01 -13.32 -1.44
CA PRO A 109 7.78 -13.19 -0.65
C PRO A 109 7.15 -11.79 -0.67
N GLY A 110 7.98 -10.74 -0.64
CA GLY A 110 7.53 -9.36 -0.70
C GLY A 110 6.97 -9.00 -2.08
N VAL A 111 7.64 -9.42 -3.16
CA VAL A 111 7.18 -9.18 -4.54
C VAL A 111 5.88 -9.93 -4.80
N ALA A 112 5.78 -11.19 -4.38
CA ALA A 112 4.57 -12.00 -4.51
C ALA A 112 3.37 -11.36 -3.77
N ALA A 113 3.59 -10.79 -2.59
CA ALA A 113 2.54 -10.07 -1.85
C ALA A 113 2.06 -8.82 -2.60
N ILE A 114 2.99 -8.05 -3.19
CA ILE A 114 2.67 -6.86 -3.98
C ILE A 114 1.95 -7.24 -5.28
N GLN A 115 2.36 -8.30 -5.97
CA GLN A 115 1.70 -8.82 -7.17
C GLN A 115 0.27 -9.28 -6.86
N ALA A 116 0.06 -10.01 -5.75
CA ALA A 116 -1.27 -10.43 -5.32
C ALA A 116 -2.18 -9.23 -5.01
N LEU A 117 -1.63 -8.17 -4.40
CA LEU A 117 -2.35 -6.92 -4.20
C LEU A 117 -2.71 -6.27 -5.55
N ALA A 118 -1.75 -6.16 -6.47
CA ALA A 118 -1.97 -5.58 -7.78
C ALA A 118 -3.07 -6.32 -8.55
N GLU A 119 -3.02 -7.65 -8.62
CA GLU A 119 -4.05 -8.48 -9.26
C GLU A 119 -5.43 -8.28 -8.64
N ARG A 120 -5.50 -8.17 -7.30
CA ARG A 120 -6.75 -7.92 -6.58
C ARG A 120 -7.35 -6.54 -6.88
N LEU A 121 -6.50 -5.53 -7.12
CA LEU A 121 -6.93 -4.17 -7.46
C LEU A 121 -7.28 -4.00 -8.94
N ARG A 122 -7.00 -5.00 -9.79
CA ARG A 122 -7.32 -4.91 -11.22
C ARG A 122 -8.83 -4.68 -11.39
N PRO A 123 -9.24 -3.72 -12.23
CA PRO A 123 -10.64 -3.57 -12.59
C PRO A 123 -11.15 -4.89 -13.16
N LYS A 124 -12.25 -5.41 -12.63
CA LYS A 124 -12.94 -6.52 -13.27
C LYS A 124 -13.45 -6.00 -14.60
N VAL A 125 -12.86 -6.45 -15.71
CA VAL A 125 -13.39 -6.17 -17.04
C VAL A 125 -14.80 -6.74 -17.06
N ALA A 126 -15.80 -5.87 -17.17
CA ALA A 126 -17.17 -6.33 -17.38
C ALA A 126 -17.16 -7.13 -18.68
N ALA A 127 -17.41 -8.44 -18.57
CA ALA A 127 -17.61 -9.28 -19.74
C ALA A 127 -18.72 -8.63 -20.57
N SER A 128 -18.34 -8.20 -21.78
CA SER A 128 -19.26 -7.62 -22.77
C SER A 128 -20.02 -8.74 -23.48
#